data_AF-A0A8C1SE95-F1
#
_entry.id   AF-A0A8C1SE95-F1
#
_cell.length_a   1.000
_cell.length_b   1.000
_cell.length_c   1.000
_cell.angle_alpha   90.00
_cell.angle_beta   90.00
_cell.angle_gamma   90.00
#
_symmetry.space_group_name_H-M   'P 1'
#
loop_
_entity.id
_entity.type
_entity.pdbx_description
1 polymer ?
#
loop_
_entity_poly.entity_id
_entity_poly.type
_entity_poly.pdbx_seq_one_letter_code
_entity_poly.pdbx_strand_id
1 'polypeptide(L)'
;MYTSSYYVSTQVLGTLNIKWDPQVFQTNSQKIKQDWSDHALWWEQKQQWLLKPSWTLDKCGIHADARLCLTPQHKPLQLVMPSSIVLRMRVCFSSPVFRTIMGICKLLNIRRPEELSLLWPVEEKKKKKDKDVGEEVYDITCAPLPSTGTIPKLANGMPAFFAETPETEVVYKILAVSQPAPAPETIAKLYRTTNIMEKAHINSRWLDSSRSLLQQGVKENDKLILRFKYYTFHDIIPQADVVRLTQLYEQSRWAILLEEIECTEEEMMVFAALQYHIGKVSLTEQSVASCPAMEDLDSALQCLEVKMEGESSADDMLETMTAPELHDYLKIFRPKRLTLKGYKQYWFTFKDTTISYYKSKEESSKEPIQQMNLKGCEVAPDVSVAGQKFCIRLLIPGPEGMNEVYLRCEHYVCSGQFRPNESITWQ
;
A
#
# COMPACT_ATOMS: atom_id res chain seq x y z
N MET A 1 13.30 -29.42 -21.09
CA MET A 1 14.31 -29.14 -22.15
C MET A 1 15.68 -29.40 -21.55
N TYR A 2 16.46 -30.31 -22.14
CA TYR A 2 17.81 -30.64 -21.69
C TYR A 2 18.74 -29.45 -21.93
N THR A 3 19.23 -28.80 -20.88
CA THR A 3 20.32 -27.83 -20.98
C THR A 3 21.60 -28.58 -21.30
N SER A 4 22.01 -28.56 -22.57
CA SER A 4 23.31 -29.07 -23.00
C SER A 4 24.40 -28.24 -22.30
N SER A 5 25.00 -28.80 -21.26
CA SER A 5 26.10 -28.15 -20.54
C SER A 5 27.38 -28.40 -21.34
N TYR A 6 27.84 -27.37 -22.06
CA TYR A 6 29.13 -27.42 -22.75
C TYR A 6 30.22 -27.23 -21.69
N TYR A 7 31.03 -28.27 -21.49
CA TYR A 7 32.23 -28.17 -20.66
C TYR A 7 33.39 -27.73 -21.54
N VAL A 8 33.95 -26.56 -21.26
CA VAL A 8 35.18 -26.07 -21.89
C VAL A 8 36.29 -26.16 -20.86
N SER A 9 37.30 -26.99 -21.14
CA SER A 9 38.53 -27.04 -20.36
C SER A 9 39.58 -26.19 -21.04
N THR A 10 40.04 -25.12 -20.38
CA THR A 10 41.10 -24.25 -20.90
C THR A 10 42.26 -24.24 -19.92
N GLN A 11 43.48 -24.42 -20.45
CA GLN A 11 44.70 -24.29 -19.65
C GLN A 11 45.02 -22.80 -19.48
N VAL A 12 45.08 -22.34 -18.23
CA VAL A 12 45.34 -20.94 -17.88
C VAL A 12 46.45 -20.87 -16.83
N LEU A 13 47.30 -19.85 -16.91
CA LEU A 13 48.31 -19.55 -15.89
C LEU A 13 47.65 -18.88 -14.68
N GLY A 14 48.13 -19.15 -13.47
CA GLY A 14 47.60 -18.56 -12.22
C GLY A 14 47.69 -17.03 -12.16
N THR A 15 48.62 -16.43 -12.91
CA THR A 15 48.79 -14.98 -13.08
C THR A 15 47.76 -14.33 -14.00
N LEU A 16 46.91 -15.12 -14.67
CA LEU A 16 45.87 -14.60 -15.54
C LEU A 16 44.81 -13.89 -14.71
N ASN A 17 44.39 -12.71 -15.16
CA ASN A 17 43.30 -11.97 -14.56
C ASN A 17 41.94 -12.60 -14.89
N ILE A 18 40.96 -12.43 -14.01
CA ILE A 18 39.57 -12.90 -14.17
C ILE A 18 38.82 -12.13 -15.28
N LYS A 19 39.46 -11.13 -15.90
CA LYS A 19 38.86 -10.35 -16.98
C LYS A 19 38.36 -11.29 -18.09
N TRP A 20 37.05 -11.43 -18.12
CA TRP A 20 36.34 -12.15 -19.16
C TRP A 20 36.51 -11.35 -20.45
N ASP A 21 37.27 -11.90 -21.40
CA ASP A 21 37.29 -11.41 -22.77
C ASP A 21 36.44 -12.38 -23.60
N PRO A 22 35.31 -11.93 -24.17
CA PRO A 22 34.49 -12.75 -25.07
C PRO A 22 35.31 -13.42 -26.17
N GLN A 23 36.40 -12.80 -26.60
CA GLN A 23 37.21 -13.27 -27.72
C GLN A 23 38.15 -14.43 -27.35
N VAL A 24 38.58 -14.54 -26.08
CA VAL A 24 39.60 -15.50 -25.65
C VAL A 24 39.07 -16.93 -25.54
N PHE A 25 37.77 -17.12 -25.29
CA PHE A 25 37.11 -18.43 -25.22
C PHE A 25 36.19 -18.72 -26.41
N GLN A 26 36.19 -17.87 -27.45
CA GLN A 26 35.52 -18.13 -28.73
C GLN A 26 36.23 -19.17 -29.61
N THR A 27 37.25 -19.86 -29.08
CA THR A 27 37.92 -20.96 -29.74
C THR A 27 37.10 -22.25 -29.60
N ASN A 28 36.30 -22.53 -30.64
CA ASN A 28 35.75 -23.84 -31.04
C ASN A 28 34.25 -24.16 -30.90
N SER A 29 33.38 -23.23 -30.51
CA SER A 29 31.93 -23.50 -30.57
C SER A 29 31.14 -22.30 -31.04
N GLN A 30 30.94 -22.26 -32.37
CA GLN A 30 29.95 -21.50 -33.14
C GLN A 30 29.83 -20.00 -32.86
N LYS A 31 29.86 -19.20 -33.94
CA LYS A 31 29.63 -17.76 -33.94
C LYS A 31 28.20 -17.43 -33.45
N ILE A 32 27.95 -17.50 -32.15
CA ILE A 32 26.72 -17.01 -31.54
C ILE A 32 26.97 -15.54 -31.20
N LYS A 33 26.35 -14.63 -31.96
CA LYS A 33 26.21 -13.21 -31.59
C LYS A 33 25.27 -13.13 -30.39
N GLN A 34 25.77 -13.47 -29.20
CA GLN A 34 25.02 -13.39 -27.95
C GLN A 34 25.57 -12.24 -27.12
N ASP A 35 24.69 -11.51 -26.44
CA ASP A 35 25.09 -10.52 -25.44
C ASP A 35 25.50 -11.25 -24.17
N TRP A 36 26.76 -11.07 -23.79
CA TRP A 36 27.37 -11.69 -22.62
C TRP A 36 27.64 -10.67 -21.50
N SER A 37 27.20 -9.42 -21.66
CA SER A 37 27.42 -8.33 -20.71
C SER A 37 26.93 -8.65 -19.29
N ASP A 38 25.88 -9.46 -19.17
CA ASP A 38 25.30 -9.88 -17.90
C ASP A 38 25.91 -11.16 -17.30
N HIS A 39 26.86 -11.81 -17.99
CA HIS A 39 27.42 -13.07 -17.51
C HIS A 39 28.59 -12.84 -16.56
N ALA A 40 28.68 -13.69 -15.53
CA ALA A 40 29.82 -13.73 -14.62
C ALA A 40 30.18 -15.18 -14.25
N LEU A 41 31.40 -15.34 -13.75
CA LEU A 41 31.89 -16.64 -13.29
C LEU A 41 31.41 -16.92 -11.87
N TRP A 42 30.74 -18.06 -11.71
CA TRP A 42 30.32 -18.62 -10.44
C TRP A 42 31.22 -19.80 -10.06
N TRP A 43 31.75 -19.78 -8.85
CA TRP A 43 32.52 -20.89 -8.30
C TRP A 43 31.66 -21.71 -7.35
N GLU A 44 31.23 -22.88 -7.82
CA GLU A 44 30.29 -23.75 -7.10
C GLU A 44 30.88 -24.31 -5.80
N GLN A 45 32.13 -24.80 -5.80
CA GLN A 45 32.71 -25.41 -4.60
C GLN A 45 32.88 -24.44 -3.43
N LYS A 46 33.16 -23.16 -3.71
CA LYS A 46 33.30 -22.11 -2.69
C LYS A 46 32.04 -21.23 -2.53
N GLN A 47 30.98 -21.50 -3.29
CA GLN A 47 29.74 -20.72 -3.31
C GLN A 47 30.02 -19.20 -3.41
N GLN A 48 30.80 -18.79 -4.42
CA GLN A 48 31.19 -17.39 -4.57
C GLN A 48 31.21 -16.92 -6.02
N TRP A 49 30.87 -15.65 -6.22
CA TRP A 49 30.97 -14.98 -7.51
C TRP A 49 32.34 -14.35 -7.70
N LEU A 50 32.88 -14.48 -8.91
CA LEU A 50 34.15 -13.88 -9.31
C LEU A 50 33.87 -12.61 -10.14
N LEU A 51 33.51 -11.53 -9.44
CA LEU A 51 33.08 -10.27 -10.07
C LEU A 51 34.21 -9.24 -10.26
N LYS A 52 35.42 -9.52 -9.75
CA LYS A 52 36.56 -8.58 -9.79
C LYS A 52 37.49 -8.93 -10.95
N PRO A 53 37.34 -8.30 -12.14
CA PRO A 53 38.11 -8.67 -13.33
C PRO A 53 39.61 -8.35 -13.19
N SER A 54 40.01 -7.48 -12.25
CA SER A 54 41.40 -7.13 -11.98
C SER A 54 42.13 -8.10 -11.04
N TRP A 55 41.46 -9.12 -10.53
CA TRP A 55 42.08 -10.11 -9.65
C TRP A 55 42.63 -11.28 -10.48
N THR A 56 43.80 -11.77 -10.11
CA THR A 56 44.38 -12.98 -10.71
C THR A 56 43.71 -14.24 -10.17
N LEU A 57 43.78 -15.33 -10.93
CA LEU A 57 43.28 -16.63 -10.49
C LEU A 57 43.94 -17.07 -9.17
N ASP A 58 45.25 -16.85 -9.03
CA ASP A 58 45.99 -17.13 -7.79
C ASP A 58 45.48 -16.29 -6.61
N LYS A 59 45.15 -15.01 -6.83
CA LYS A 59 44.60 -14.13 -5.78
C LYS A 59 43.22 -14.58 -5.32
N CYS A 60 42.45 -15.23 -6.19
CA CYS A 60 41.20 -15.88 -5.83
C CYS A 60 41.40 -17.29 -5.26
N GLY A 61 42.62 -17.83 -5.33
CA GLY A 61 42.96 -19.19 -4.91
C GLY A 61 42.35 -20.26 -5.82
N ILE A 62 42.15 -19.96 -7.10
CA ILE A 62 41.59 -20.88 -8.11
C ILE A 62 42.70 -21.81 -8.58
N HIS A 63 42.50 -23.11 -8.42
CA HIS A 63 43.42 -24.16 -8.86
C HIS A 63 42.78 -25.03 -9.95
N ALA A 64 43.52 -26.01 -10.48
CA ALA A 64 43.11 -26.83 -11.63
C ALA A 64 41.83 -27.67 -11.41
N ASP A 65 41.44 -27.90 -10.16
CA ASP A 65 40.24 -28.64 -9.75
C ASP A 65 39.00 -27.74 -9.57
N ALA A 66 39.16 -26.41 -9.66
CA ALA A 66 38.06 -25.46 -9.53
C ALA A 66 37.07 -25.61 -10.69
N ARG A 67 35.79 -25.78 -10.36
CA ARG A 67 34.71 -25.88 -11.33
C ARG A 67 34.00 -24.53 -11.37
N LEU A 68 34.27 -23.80 -12.45
CA LEU A 68 33.68 -22.49 -12.69
C LEU A 68 32.55 -22.63 -13.71
N CYS A 69 31.41 -22.01 -13.38
CA CYS A 69 30.24 -21.97 -14.24
C CYS A 69 30.05 -20.54 -14.72
N LEU A 70 30.03 -20.34 -16.04
CA LEU A 70 29.61 -19.06 -16.62
C LEU A 70 28.07 -19.02 -16.61
N THR A 71 27.49 -18.07 -15.89
CA THR A 71 26.04 -17.93 -15.76
C THR A 71 25.65 -16.45 -15.80
N PRO A 72 24.46 -16.10 -16.32
CA PRO A 72 23.93 -14.75 -16.18
C PRO A 72 23.76 -14.39 -14.70
N GLN A 73 24.05 -13.13 -14.38
CA GLN A 73 23.89 -12.56 -13.05
C GLN A 73 22.44 -12.24 -12.75
N HIS A 74 21.67 -11.82 -13.76
CA HIS A 74 20.23 -11.60 -13.62
C HIS A 74 19.45 -12.82 -14.09
N LYS A 75 18.58 -13.33 -13.22
CA LYS A 75 17.77 -14.52 -13.48
C LYS A 75 16.32 -14.26 -13.08
N PRO A 76 15.35 -14.91 -13.74
CA PRO A 76 13.96 -14.84 -13.32
C PRO A 76 13.79 -15.47 -11.94
N LEU A 77 13.03 -14.80 -11.08
CA LEU A 77 12.61 -15.24 -9.76
C LEU A 77 11.11 -15.00 -9.62
N GLN A 78 10.41 -15.90 -8.93
CA GLN A 78 9.01 -15.71 -8.59
C GLN A 78 8.92 -15.08 -7.19
N LEU A 79 8.37 -13.87 -7.13
CA LEU A 79 8.23 -13.10 -5.91
C LEU A 79 6.77 -13.08 -5.48
N VAL A 80 6.47 -13.67 -4.33
CA VAL A 80 5.16 -13.59 -3.69
C VAL A 80 5.11 -12.27 -2.92
N MET A 81 4.24 -11.37 -3.36
CA MET A 81 4.01 -10.08 -2.73
C MET A 81 3.21 -10.24 -1.44
N PRO A 82 3.22 -9.24 -0.55
CA PRO A 82 2.42 -9.30 0.66
C PRO A 82 0.91 -9.52 0.47
N SER A 83 0.38 -9.04 -0.65
CA SER A 83 -1.00 -9.27 -1.12
C SER A 83 -1.27 -10.68 -1.67
N SER A 84 -0.30 -11.60 -1.61
CA SER A 84 -0.32 -12.96 -2.19
C SER A 84 -0.27 -13.04 -3.72
N ILE A 85 -0.07 -11.91 -4.41
CA ILE A 85 0.16 -11.87 -5.86
C ILE A 85 1.56 -12.41 -6.17
N VAL A 86 1.69 -13.23 -7.21
CA VAL A 86 2.98 -13.77 -7.65
C VAL A 86 3.48 -13.01 -8.87
N LEU A 87 4.64 -12.36 -8.73
CA LEU A 87 5.33 -11.66 -9.82
C LEU A 87 6.53 -12.47 -10.30
N ARG A 88 6.66 -12.71 -11.60
CA ARG A 88 7.89 -13.25 -12.19
C ARG A 88 8.74 -12.11 -12.73
N MET A 89 9.92 -11.88 -12.16
CA MET A 89 10.79 -10.76 -12.53
C MET A 89 12.27 -11.14 -12.58
N ARG A 90 13.08 -10.41 -13.36
CA ARG A 90 14.53 -10.59 -13.37
C ARG A 90 15.18 -9.87 -12.18
N VAL A 91 15.92 -10.62 -11.36
CA VAL A 91 16.62 -10.09 -10.19
C VAL A 91 18.10 -10.47 -10.23
N CYS A 92 18.94 -9.71 -9.52
CA CYS A 92 20.37 -9.96 -9.44
C CYS A 92 20.69 -11.09 -8.44
N PHE A 93 21.29 -12.18 -8.92
CA PHE A 93 21.73 -13.32 -8.12
C PHE A 93 23.17 -13.18 -7.62
N SER A 94 23.94 -12.23 -8.16
CA SER A 94 25.34 -11.98 -7.81
C SER A 94 25.54 -10.96 -6.69
N SER A 95 24.66 -9.96 -6.60
CA SER A 95 24.68 -8.96 -5.54
C SER A 95 24.15 -9.52 -4.20
N PRO A 96 24.59 -8.95 -3.06
CA PRO A 96 23.96 -9.24 -1.76
C PRO A 96 22.45 -9.00 -1.80
N VAL A 97 21.69 -9.82 -1.07
CA VAL A 97 20.22 -9.77 -1.03
C VAL A 97 19.71 -8.35 -0.73
N PHE A 98 20.37 -7.60 0.15
CA PHE A 98 20.00 -6.20 0.41
C PHE A 98 19.98 -5.34 -0.86
N ARG A 99 21.02 -5.43 -1.70
CA ARG A 99 21.07 -4.68 -2.97
C ARG A 99 20.06 -5.21 -3.97
N THR A 100 19.82 -6.52 -3.98
CA THR A 100 18.80 -7.13 -4.82
C THR A 100 17.40 -6.61 -4.44
N ILE A 101 17.08 -6.50 -3.15
CA ILE A 101 15.84 -5.89 -2.65
C ILE A 101 15.73 -4.43 -3.07
N MET A 102 16.81 -3.64 -2.96
CA MET A 102 16.80 -2.26 -3.46
C MET A 102 16.43 -2.19 -4.95
N GLY A 103 16.94 -3.12 -5.77
CA GLY A 103 16.57 -3.23 -7.19
C GLY A 103 15.10 -3.59 -7.41
N ILE A 104 14.59 -4.58 -6.67
CA ILE A 104 13.18 -5.01 -6.71
C ILE A 104 12.25 -3.86 -6.30
N CYS A 105 12.46 -3.27 -5.13
CA CYS A 105 11.64 -2.18 -4.61
C CYS A 105 11.67 -0.96 -5.52
N LYS A 106 12.83 -0.64 -6.10
CA LYS A 106 12.97 0.45 -7.07
C LYS A 106 12.13 0.20 -8.34
N LEU A 107 12.09 -1.03 -8.84
CA LEU A 107 11.25 -1.39 -9.98
C LEU A 107 9.76 -1.24 -9.62
N LEU A 108 9.36 -1.72 -8.44
CA LEU A 108 7.97 -1.71 -7.96
C LEU A 108 7.50 -0.39 -7.36
N ASN A 109 8.32 0.67 -7.41
CA ASN A 109 8.03 1.96 -6.78
C ASN A 109 7.78 1.89 -5.25
N ILE A 110 8.48 1.01 -4.56
CA ILE A 110 8.44 0.87 -3.10
C ILE A 110 9.61 1.68 -2.53
N ARG A 111 9.31 2.78 -1.82
CA ARG A 111 10.33 3.54 -1.09
C ARG A 111 10.78 2.79 0.17
N ARG A 112 11.91 3.21 0.74
CA ARG A 112 12.48 2.64 1.98
C ARG A 112 12.71 1.10 1.90
N PRO A 113 13.45 0.60 0.89
CA PRO A 113 13.70 -0.84 0.74
C PRO A 113 14.37 -1.50 1.95
N GLU A 114 15.01 -0.73 2.82
CA GLU A 114 15.61 -1.18 4.08
C GLU A 114 14.62 -1.83 5.06
N GLU A 115 13.32 -1.57 4.91
CA GLU A 115 12.27 -2.14 5.75
C GLU A 115 11.86 -3.56 5.30
N LEU A 116 12.22 -3.96 4.08
CA LEU A 116 11.78 -5.20 3.45
C LEU A 116 12.91 -6.23 3.35
N SER A 117 12.53 -7.51 3.30
CA SER A 117 13.47 -8.58 2.97
C SER A 117 12.78 -9.77 2.31
N LEU A 118 13.58 -10.78 1.96
CA LEU A 118 13.14 -11.99 1.30
C LEU A 118 13.10 -13.16 2.27
N LEU A 119 12.02 -13.94 2.19
CA LEU A 119 11.74 -15.09 3.04
C LEU A 119 11.49 -16.33 2.17
N TRP A 120 12.02 -17.49 2.58
CA TRP A 120 11.63 -18.75 1.95
C TRP A 120 10.15 -19.09 2.22
N PRO A 121 9.39 -19.59 1.24
CA PRO A 121 8.03 -20.09 1.45
C PRO A 121 8.01 -21.29 2.42
N VAL A 122 6.81 -21.62 2.94
CA VAL A 122 6.65 -22.81 3.79
C VAL A 122 6.71 -24.03 2.89
N GLU A 123 7.47 -25.06 3.26
CA GLU A 123 7.41 -26.35 2.57
C GLU A 123 6.05 -27.02 2.86
N GLU A 124 5.11 -26.92 1.93
CA GLU A 124 3.87 -27.68 2.03
C GLU A 124 4.15 -29.17 1.82
N LYS A 125 3.89 -29.99 2.85
CA LYS A 125 3.88 -31.44 2.71
C LYS A 125 2.77 -31.80 1.74
N LYS A 126 3.12 -32.11 0.48
CA LYS A 126 2.23 -32.49 -0.63
C LYS A 126 1.06 -33.36 -0.15
N LYS A 127 -0.08 -32.74 0.16
CA LYS A 127 -1.36 -33.45 0.25
C LYS A 127 -1.80 -33.74 -1.18
N LYS A 128 -2.26 -34.98 -1.39
CA LYS A 128 -2.66 -35.53 -2.69
C LYS A 128 -3.66 -34.60 -3.39
N LYS A 129 -3.20 -34.00 -4.49
CA LYS A 129 -3.97 -33.68 -5.70
C LYS A 129 -5.37 -33.12 -5.46
N ASP A 130 -5.45 -31.92 -4.88
CA ASP A 130 -6.56 -31.03 -5.21
C ASP A 130 -6.21 -30.28 -6.49
N LYS A 131 -7.20 -30.13 -7.37
CA LYS A 131 -7.05 -29.52 -8.69
C LYS A 131 -6.47 -28.11 -8.54
N ASP A 132 -5.37 -27.89 -9.25
CA ASP A 132 -4.65 -26.64 -9.47
C ASP A 132 -5.64 -25.50 -9.78
N VAL A 133 -6.01 -24.73 -8.74
CA VAL A 133 -6.49 -23.37 -8.96
C VAL A 133 -5.24 -22.64 -9.41
N GLY A 134 -5.11 -22.44 -10.73
CA GLY A 134 -3.89 -21.89 -11.30
C GLY A 134 -3.52 -20.58 -10.59
N GLU A 135 -2.40 -20.58 -9.85
CA GLU A 135 -1.84 -19.36 -9.31
C GLU A 135 -1.48 -18.46 -10.50
N GLU A 136 -2.18 -17.34 -10.65
CA GLU A 136 -1.86 -16.35 -11.68
C GLU A 136 -0.49 -15.73 -11.39
N VAL A 137 0.48 -16.03 -12.27
CA VAL A 137 1.82 -15.48 -12.21
C VAL A 137 1.93 -14.35 -13.24
N TYR A 138 2.12 -13.13 -12.76
CA TYR A 138 2.28 -11.96 -13.61
C TYR A 138 3.75 -11.81 -14.03
N ASP A 139 4.01 -11.96 -15.33
CA ASP A 139 5.36 -11.93 -15.87
C ASP A 139 5.79 -10.52 -16.27
N ILE A 140 6.75 -9.98 -15.52
CA ILE A 140 7.39 -8.69 -15.78
C ILE A 140 8.89 -8.87 -16.01
N THR A 141 9.33 -10.04 -16.47
CA THR A 141 10.74 -10.30 -16.79
C THR A 141 11.27 -9.39 -17.89
N CYS A 142 10.42 -8.84 -18.75
CA CYS A 142 10.79 -7.84 -19.76
C CYS A 142 11.23 -6.49 -19.17
N ALA A 143 10.98 -6.24 -17.87
CA ALA A 143 11.34 -5.01 -17.20
C ALA A 143 12.84 -4.66 -17.36
N PRO A 144 13.16 -3.36 -17.45
CA PRO A 144 14.54 -2.91 -17.52
C PRO A 144 15.27 -3.30 -16.24
N LEU A 145 16.53 -3.73 -16.38
CA LEU A 145 17.35 -4.06 -15.22
C LEU A 145 17.61 -2.79 -14.41
N PRO A 146 17.45 -2.81 -13.08
CA PRO A 146 17.63 -1.64 -12.25
C PRO A 146 19.11 -1.22 -12.26
N SER A 147 19.43 -0.15 -12.97
CA SER A 147 20.76 0.48 -12.91
C SER A 147 20.95 1.15 -11.55
N THR A 148 22.10 0.91 -10.91
CA THR A 148 22.47 1.57 -9.66
C THR A 148 22.53 3.09 -9.88
N GLY A 149 21.75 3.86 -9.11
CA GLY A 149 21.80 5.33 -9.10
C GLY A 149 20.84 6.09 -10.04
N THR A 150 20.14 5.44 -10.98
CA THR A 150 19.17 6.16 -11.84
C THR A 150 17.81 6.31 -11.15
N ILE A 151 17.30 7.52 -10.96
CA ILE A 151 15.94 7.70 -10.39
C ILE A 151 14.91 7.07 -11.35
N PRO A 152 13.93 6.28 -10.88
CA PRO A 152 12.86 5.76 -11.74
C PRO A 152 12.16 6.93 -12.43
N LYS A 153 12.10 6.91 -13.76
CA LYS A 153 11.25 7.88 -14.48
C LYS A 153 9.80 7.51 -14.18
N LEU A 154 9.04 8.47 -13.65
CA LEU A 154 7.63 8.29 -13.37
C LEU A 154 6.80 8.91 -14.50
N ALA A 155 5.78 8.19 -14.94
CA ALA A 155 4.70 8.66 -15.80
C ALA A 155 3.40 8.60 -14.99
N ASN A 156 2.76 9.74 -14.72
CA ASN A 156 1.54 9.84 -13.93
C ASN A 156 1.62 9.14 -12.54
N GLY A 157 2.76 9.25 -11.85
CA GLY A 157 2.98 8.62 -10.54
C GLY A 157 3.29 7.11 -10.57
N MET A 158 3.35 6.51 -11.75
CA MET A 158 3.71 5.10 -11.98
C MET A 158 5.10 5.02 -12.62
N PRO A 159 5.91 3.97 -12.37
CA PRO A 159 7.15 3.77 -13.13
C PRO A 159 6.88 3.68 -14.63
N ALA A 160 7.71 4.32 -15.44
CA ALA A 160 7.54 4.41 -16.90
C ALA A 160 7.29 3.05 -17.56
N PHE A 161 8.01 2.00 -17.14
CA PHE A 161 7.81 0.64 -17.61
C PHE A 161 6.36 0.16 -17.48
N PHE A 162 5.69 0.46 -16.37
CA PHE A 162 4.30 0.05 -16.18
C PHE A 162 3.31 0.88 -17.00
N ALA A 163 3.70 2.07 -17.45
CA ALA A 163 2.88 2.92 -18.32
C ALA A 163 3.10 2.63 -19.82
N GLU A 164 4.04 1.76 -20.19
CA GLU A 164 4.36 1.46 -21.60
C GLU A 164 3.31 0.57 -22.27
N THR A 165 2.75 -0.40 -21.53
CA THR A 165 1.79 -1.38 -22.06
C THR A 165 0.60 -1.54 -21.13
N PRO A 166 -0.61 -1.81 -21.66
CA PRO A 166 -1.80 -2.00 -20.84
C PRO A 166 -1.67 -3.21 -19.91
N GLU A 167 -0.95 -4.27 -20.33
CA GLU A 167 -0.72 -5.45 -19.51
C GLU A 167 0.11 -5.12 -18.27
N THR A 168 1.19 -4.34 -18.44
CA THR A 168 2.02 -3.91 -17.31
C THR A 168 1.30 -2.90 -16.42
N GLU A 169 0.45 -2.05 -16.98
CA GLU A 169 -0.34 -1.09 -16.22
C GLU A 169 -1.32 -1.81 -15.27
N VAL A 170 -1.97 -2.86 -15.76
CA VAL A 170 -2.84 -3.74 -14.95
C VAL A 170 -2.05 -4.33 -13.80
N VAL A 171 -0.84 -4.86 -14.02
CA VAL A 171 0.01 -5.39 -12.94
C VAL A 171 0.26 -4.34 -11.86
N TYR A 172 0.62 -3.11 -12.25
CA TYR A 172 0.86 -2.04 -11.28
C TYR A 172 -0.40 -1.68 -10.49
N LYS A 173 -1.56 -1.58 -11.15
CA LYS A 173 -2.85 -1.30 -10.49
C LYS A 173 -3.22 -2.38 -9.48
N ILE A 174 -3.02 -3.66 -9.79
CA ILE A 174 -3.29 -4.76 -8.87
C ILE A 174 -2.36 -4.69 -7.64
N LEU A 175 -1.11 -4.22 -7.80
CA LEU A 175 -0.19 -4.01 -6.67
C LEU A 175 -0.50 -2.75 -5.84
N ALA A 176 -1.06 -1.72 -6.48
CA ALA A 176 -1.36 -0.43 -5.90
C ALA A 176 -2.71 -0.37 -5.18
N VAL A 177 -3.65 -1.26 -5.54
CA VAL A 177 -5.01 -1.32 -4.98
C VAL A 177 -5.19 -2.60 -4.15
N SER A 178 -5.93 -2.49 -3.04
CA SER A 178 -6.22 -3.66 -2.20
C SER A 178 -7.08 -4.67 -2.94
N GLN A 179 -6.77 -5.95 -2.75
CA GLN A 179 -7.49 -7.04 -3.40
C GLN A 179 -8.72 -7.44 -2.57
N PRO A 180 -9.84 -7.78 -3.24
CA PRO A 180 -11.05 -8.22 -2.56
C PRO A 180 -10.73 -9.40 -1.62
N ALA A 181 -11.36 -9.41 -0.45
CA ALA A 181 -11.17 -10.49 0.50
C ALA A 181 -11.67 -11.80 -0.14
N PRO A 182 -10.88 -12.90 -0.07
CA PRO A 182 -11.38 -14.19 -0.52
C PRO A 182 -12.51 -14.68 0.38
N ALA A 183 -13.30 -15.61 -0.13
CA ALA A 183 -14.42 -16.18 0.61
C ALA A 183 -13.97 -16.72 1.98
N PRO A 184 -14.79 -16.57 3.05
CA PRO A 184 -14.44 -17.02 4.40
C PRO A 184 -14.04 -18.52 4.45
N GLU A 185 -14.65 -19.34 3.60
CA GLU A 185 -14.34 -20.76 3.43
C GLU A 185 -12.91 -21.01 2.97
N THR A 186 -12.38 -20.13 2.12
CA THR A 186 -10.99 -20.18 1.65
C THR A 186 -10.05 -19.77 2.78
N ILE A 187 -10.38 -18.72 3.52
CA ILE A 187 -9.58 -18.24 4.65
C ILE A 187 -9.52 -19.30 5.76
N ALA A 188 -10.61 -20.02 6.03
CA ALA A 188 -10.65 -21.10 7.00
C ALA A 188 -9.78 -22.31 6.63
N LYS A 189 -9.51 -22.52 5.32
CA LYS A 189 -8.62 -23.58 4.83
C LYS A 189 -7.14 -23.18 4.85
N LEU A 190 -6.84 -21.89 4.92
CA LEU A 190 -5.46 -21.41 5.05
C LEU A 190 -4.89 -21.83 6.39
N TYR A 191 -3.61 -22.19 6.39
CA TYR A 191 -2.89 -22.60 7.59
C TYR A 191 -2.91 -21.47 8.62
N ARG A 192 -3.46 -21.74 9.81
CA ARG A 192 -3.38 -20.83 10.98
C ARG A 192 -2.35 -21.34 11.96
N THR A 193 -1.41 -20.47 12.29
CA THR A 193 -0.31 -20.76 13.19
C THR A 193 -0.73 -20.43 14.62
N THR A 194 -1.20 -21.42 15.39
CA THR A 194 -1.73 -21.17 16.75
C THR A 194 -0.65 -21.24 17.83
N ASN A 195 0.46 -21.94 17.57
CA ASN A 195 1.54 -22.11 18.54
C ASN A 195 2.61 -21.02 18.39
N ILE A 196 3.01 -20.38 19.49
CA ILE A 196 4.08 -19.37 19.52
C ILE A 196 5.41 -19.90 18.96
N MET A 197 5.70 -21.20 19.13
CA MET A 197 6.90 -21.84 18.59
C MET A 197 6.86 -21.92 17.07
N GLU A 198 5.69 -22.20 16.49
CA GLU A 198 5.50 -22.21 15.05
C GLU A 198 5.55 -20.79 14.48
N LYS A 199 4.97 -19.80 15.19
CA LYS A 199 5.10 -18.37 14.84
C LYS A 199 6.59 -17.95 14.83
N ALA A 200 7.37 -18.37 15.82
CA ALA A 200 8.81 -18.08 15.87
C ALA A 200 9.60 -18.75 14.73
N HIS A 201 9.18 -19.94 14.29
CA HIS A 201 9.84 -20.68 13.21
C HIS A 201 9.74 -19.96 11.84
N ILE A 202 8.76 -19.08 11.65
CA ILE A 202 8.70 -18.22 10.45
C ILE A 202 10.00 -17.43 10.29
N ASN A 203 10.59 -16.95 11.40
CA ASN A 203 11.80 -16.12 11.36
C ASN A 203 13.08 -16.88 11.00
N SER A 204 13.09 -18.22 11.02
CA SER A 204 14.27 -18.98 10.57
C SER A 204 14.39 -19.05 9.05
N ARG A 205 13.39 -18.56 8.31
CA ARG A 205 13.33 -18.61 6.83
C ARG A 205 13.80 -17.34 6.15
N TRP A 206 14.21 -16.32 6.91
CA TRP A 206 14.74 -15.08 6.34
C TRP A 206 16.07 -15.33 5.64
N LEU A 207 16.23 -14.78 4.44
CA LEU A 207 17.51 -14.76 3.77
C LEU A 207 18.49 -13.81 4.49
N ASP A 208 19.77 -14.17 4.44
CA ASP A 208 20.87 -13.33 4.86
C ASP A 208 21.06 -12.20 3.84
N SER A 209 20.78 -10.97 4.28
CA SER A 209 20.90 -9.75 3.49
C SER A 209 22.32 -9.46 2.97
N SER A 210 23.35 -10.03 3.61
CA SER A 210 24.77 -9.78 3.28
C SER A 210 25.32 -10.72 2.19
N ARG A 211 24.63 -11.83 1.92
CA ARG A 211 25.02 -12.84 0.93
C ARG A 211 24.15 -12.74 -0.31
N SER A 212 24.64 -13.25 -1.44
CA SER A 212 23.86 -13.27 -2.68
C SER A 212 22.81 -14.39 -2.66
N LEU A 213 21.81 -14.31 -3.55
CA LEU A 213 20.76 -15.33 -3.66
C LEU A 213 21.35 -16.71 -3.97
N LEU A 214 22.26 -16.79 -4.94
CA LEU A 214 22.85 -18.05 -5.37
C LEU A 214 23.70 -18.71 -4.25
N GLN A 215 24.36 -17.91 -3.40
CA GLN A 215 25.11 -18.41 -2.24
C GLN A 215 24.23 -19.06 -1.18
N GLN A 216 22.94 -18.77 -1.19
CA GLN A 216 21.95 -19.29 -0.24
C GLN A 216 21.11 -20.41 -0.86
N GLY A 217 21.52 -20.94 -2.03
CA GLY A 217 20.87 -22.06 -2.69
C GLY A 217 19.64 -21.69 -3.53
N VAL A 218 19.33 -20.40 -3.68
CA VAL A 218 18.23 -19.93 -4.54
C VAL A 218 18.57 -20.21 -6.00
N LYS A 219 17.65 -20.88 -6.69
CA LYS A 219 17.74 -21.23 -8.10
C LYS A 219 16.82 -20.34 -8.95
N GLU A 220 17.00 -20.47 -10.25
CA GLU A 220 16.20 -19.78 -11.23
C GLU A 220 14.73 -20.24 -11.20
N ASN A 221 13.80 -19.29 -11.20
CA ASN A 221 12.36 -19.48 -11.03
C ASN A 221 11.92 -20.04 -9.65
N ASP A 222 12.80 -20.07 -8.64
CA ASP A 222 12.37 -20.36 -7.27
C ASP A 222 11.36 -19.30 -6.78
N LYS A 223 10.48 -19.73 -5.87
CA LYS A 223 9.52 -18.85 -5.20
C LYS A 223 10.12 -18.31 -3.91
N LEU A 224 10.14 -16.99 -3.75
CA LEU A 224 10.48 -16.30 -2.51
C LEU A 224 9.38 -15.31 -2.14
N ILE A 225 9.21 -15.03 -0.84
CA ILE A 225 8.19 -14.12 -0.35
C ILE A 225 8.86 -12.78 0.00
N LEU A 226 8.33 -11.68 -0.54
CA LEU A 226 8.68 -10.33 -0.09
C LEU A 226 7.82 -9.97 1.12
N ARG A 227 8.45 -9.57 2.21
CA ARG A 227 7.75 -9.14 3.44
C ARG A 227 8.45 -7.93 4.05
N PHE A 228 7.67 -7.08 4.71
CA PHE A 228 8.21 -6.08 5.63
C PHE A 228 8.79 -6.82 6.83
N LYS A 229 10.11 -6.69 7.01
CA LYS A 229 10.88 -7.39 8.04
C LYS A 229 11.02 -6.55 9.31
N TYR A 230 11.14 -5.24 9.15
CA TYR A 230 11.36 -4.31 10.25
C TYR A 230 10.11 -3.43 10.42
N TYR A 231 9.48 -3.50 11.59
CA TYR A 231 8.24 -2.79 11.91
C TYR A 231 8.50 -1.33 12.36
N THR A 232 9.46 -0.67 11.71
CA THR A 232 9.81 0.73 11.96
C THR A 232 9.72 1.48 10.64
N PHE A 233 8.51 1.93 10.33
CA PHE A 233 8.20 2.56 9.04
C PHE A 233 8.48 4.05 9.08
N HIS A 234 9.36 4.52 8.21
CA HIS A 234 9.75 5.93 8.15
C HIS A 234 9.05 6.65 6.99
N ASP A 235 8.60 7.89 7.25
CA ASP A 235 8.08 8.84 6.26
C ASP A 235 7.07 8.22 5.28
N ILE A 236 6.00 7.61 5.79
CA ILE A 236 4.90 7.14 4.93
C ILE A 236 4.18 8.35 4.34
N ILE A 237 4.20 8.47 3.01
CA ILE A 237 3.57 9.58 2.28
C ILE A 237 2.52 8.97 1.34
N PRO A 238 1.21 9.07 1.64
CA PRO A 238 0.16 8.39 0.87
C PRO A 238 0.21 8.63 -0.64
N GLN A 239 0.53 9.85 -1.09
CA GLN A 239 0.58 10.16 -2.53
C GLN A 239 1.81 9.55 -3.24
N ALA A 240 2.90 9.31 -2.52
CA ALA A 240 4.16 8.81 -3.10
C ALA A 240 4.40 7.32 -2.82
N ASP A 241 3.71 6.75 -1.84
CA ASP A 241 3.88 5.38 -1.34
C ASP A 241 2.72 4.46 -1.69
N VAL A 242 1.97 4.70 -2.76
CA VAL A 242 0.75 3.93 -3.06
C VAL A 242 0.98 2.42 -2.97
N VAL A 243 2.00 1.89 -3.67
CA VAL A 243 2.33 0.45 -3.62
C VAL A 243 2.85 0.05 -2.24
N ARG A 244 3.77 0.82 -1.64
CA ARG A 244 4.33 0.50 -0.31
C ARG A 244 3.24 0.42 0.76
N LEU A 245 2.33 1.39 0.78
CA LEU A 245 1.23 1.50 1.73
C LEU A 245 0.22 0.37 1.54
N THR A 246 -0.18 0.09 0.30
CA THR A 246 -1.09 -1.02 -0.01
C THR A 246 -0.49 -2.35 0.40
N GLN A 247 0.79 -2.62 0.06
CA GLN A 247 1.44 -3.88 0.46
C GLN A 247 1.64 -4.00 1.98
N LEU A 248 1.87 -2.89 2.68
CA LEU A 248 1.96 -2.87 4.14
C LEU A 248 0.60 -3.15 4.81
N TYR A 249 -0.47 -2.54 4.28
CA TYR A 249 -1.84 -2.83 4.70
C TYR A 249 -2.20 -4.29 4.45
N GLU A 250 -1.91 -4.83 3.26
CA GLU A 250 -2.17 -6.23 2.93
C GLU A 250 -1.41 -7.18 3.86
N GLN A 251 -0.14 -6.92 4.17
CA GLN A 251 0.61 -7.74 5.14
C GLN A 251 -0.07 -7.74 6.51
N SER A 252 -0.47 -6.57 7.00
CA SER A 252 -1.13 -6.42 8.30
C SER A 252 -2.51 -7.10 8.32
N ARG A 253 -3.29 -6.92 7.24
CA ARG A 253 -4.59 -7.55 7.04
C ARG A 253 -4.48 -9.07 7.15
N TRP A 254 -3.53 -9.67 6.42
CA TRP A 254 -3.32 -11.12 6.47
C TRP A 254 -2.84 -11.61 7.84
N ALA A 255 -1.97 -10.85 8.50
CA ALA A 255 -1.49 -11.20 9.84
C ALA A 255 -2.63 -11.22 10.88
N ILE A 256 -3.58 -10.29 10.79
CA ILE A 256 -4.77 -10.24 11.66
C ILE A 256 -5.75 -11.37 11.30
N LEU A 257 -6.10 -11.53 10.02
CA LEU A 257 -7.08 -12.54 9.56
C LEU A 257 -6.63 -13.98 9.82
N LEU A 258 -5.31 -14.24 9.80
CA LEU A 258 -4.73 -15.56 10.07
C LEU A 258 -4.32 -15.73 11.55
N GLU A 259 -4.67 -14.77 12.41
CA GLU A 259 -4.36 -14.78 13.85
C GLU A 259 -2.85 -14.91 14.15
N GLU A 260 -2.00 -14.44 13.23
CA GLU A 260 -0.56 -14.31 13.48
C GLU A 260 -0.32 -13.24 14.55
N ILE A 261 -1.07 -12.13 14.44
CA ILE A 261 -1.12 -11.04 15.42
C ILE A 261 -2.49 -11.08 16.11
N GLU A 262 -2.46 -11.06 17.44
CA GLU A 262 -3.67 -11.02 18.27
C GLU A 262 -4.15 -9.58 18.42
N CYS A 263 -5.47 -9.38 18.37
CA CYS A 263 -6.13 -8.11 18.67
C CYS A 263 -7.38 -8.35 19.50
N THR A 264 -7.87 -7.30 20.15
CA THR A 264 -9.13 -7.35 20.91
C THR A 264 -10.35 -7.43 19.98
N GLU A 265 -11.50 -7.80 20.54
CA GLU A 265 -12.77 -7.83 19.81
C GLU A 265 -13.13 -6.44 19.26
N GLU A 266 -12.96 -5.39 20.06
CA GLU A 266 -13.24 -4.01 19.65
C GLU A 266 -12.35 -3.57 18.47
N GLU A 267 -11.05 -3.87 18.54
CA GLU A 267 -10.11 -3.59 17.46
C GLU A 267 -10.46 -4.39 16.19
N MET A 268 -10.85 -5.66 16.34
CA MET A 268 -11.26 -6.50 15.20
C MET A 268 -12.46 -5.90 14.47
N MET A 269 -13.45 -5.39 15.21
CA MET A 269 -14.61 -4.72 14.61
C MET A 269 -14.21 -3.46 13.83
N VAL A 270 -13.26 -2.68 14.34
CA VAL A 270 -12.71 -1.52 13.64
C VAL A 270 -11.94 -1.94 12.39
N PHE A 271 -11.10 -2.98 12.46
CA PHE A 271 -10.37 -3.51 11.31
C PHE A 271 -11.31 -4.00 10.21
N ALA A 272 -12.39 -4.69 10.58
CA ALA A 272 -13.42 -5.14 9.63
C ALA A 272 -14.11 -3.96 8.93
N ALA A 273 -14.47 -2.92 9.69
CA ALA A 273 -15.08 -1.71 9.13
C ALA A 273 -14.15 -0.97 8.15
N LEU A 274 -12.86 -0.85 8.51
CA LEU A 274 -11.83 -0.26 7.65
C LEU A 274 -11.63 -1.09 6.37
N GLN A 275 -11.53 -2.41 6.49
CA GLN A 275 -11.39 -3.32 5.36
C GLN A 275 -12.57 -3.19 4.39
N TYR A 276 -13.81 -3.12 4.91
CA TYR A 276 -15.00 -2.91 4.09
C TYR A 276 -14.96 -1.57 3.36
N HIS A 277 -14.59 -0.49 4.04
CA HIS A 277 -14.50 0.83 3.44
C HIS A 277 -13.44 0.88 2.32
N ILE A 278 -12.23 0.36 2.59
CA ILE A 278 -11.14 0.27 1.61
C ILE A 278 -11.58 -0.55 0.39
N GLY A 279 -12.25 -1.69 0.60
CA GLY A 279 -12.76 -2.53 -0.47
C GLY A 279 -13.82 -1.82 -1.33
N LYS A 280 -14.75 -1.10 -0.69
CA LYS A 280 -15.79 -0.33 -1.39
C LYS A 280 -15.18 0.78 -2.27
N VAL A 281 -14.21 1.53 -1.74
CA VAL A 281 -13.54 2.61 -2.49
C VAL A 281 -12.72 2.03 -3.65
N SER A 282 -12.00 0.92 -3.42
CA SER A 282 -11.18 0.25 -4.43
C SER A 282 -11.99 -0.22 -5.65
N LEU A 283 -13.21 -0.73 -5.42
CA LEU A 283 -14.14 -1.13 -6.49
C LEU A 283 -14.68 0.08 -7.27
N THR A 284 -14.98 1.18 -6.58
CA THR A 284 -15.44 2.42 -7.21
C THR A 284 -14.33 3.04 -8.07
N GLU A 285 -13.09 3.12 -7.59
CA GLU A 285 -11.95 3.66 -8.36
C GLU A 285 -11.63 2.83 -9.61
N GLN A 286 -11.76 1.49 -9.54
CA GLN A 286 -11.62 0.62 -10.72
C GLN A 286 -12.73 0.86 -11.75
N SER A 287 -13.96 1.15 -11.31
CA SER A 287 -15.07 1.50 -12.21
C SER A 287 -14.85 2.86 -12.88
N VAL A 288 -14.34 3.86 -12.15
CA VAL A 288 -14.11 5.22 -12.65
C VAL A 288 -12.91 5.27 -13.62
N ALA A 289 -11.86 4.48 -13.38
CA ALA A 289 -10.69 4.42 -14.27
C ALA A 289 -10.94 3.68 -15.61
N SER A 290 -12.04 2.92 -15.73
CA SER A 290 -12.38 2.15 -16.94
C SER A 290 -13.31 2.87 -17.92
N CYS A 291 -13.85 4.03 -17.55
CA CYS A 291 -14.77 4.82 -18.37
C CYS A 291 -14.07 6.08 -18.91
N PRO A 292 -13.65 6.12 -20.19
CA PRO A 292 -13.16 7.36 -20.82
C PRO A 292 -14.23 8.46 -20.93
N ALA A 293 -15.49 8.13 -20.65
CA ALA A 293 -16.63 9.04 -20.73
C ALA A 293 -16.82 9.95 -19.50
N MET A 294 -15.92 9.88 -18.50
CA MET A 294 -16.09 10.59 -17.22
C MET A 294 -15.05 11.69 -16.95
N GLU A 295 -14.29 12.12 -17.97
CA GLU A 295 -13.62 13.44 -17.92
C GLU A 295 -14.63 14.60 -17.83
N ASP A 296 -15.92 14.31 -18.07
CA ASP A 296 -17.01 15.26 -17.99
C ASP A 296 -17.90 14.93 -16.77
N LEU A 297 -17.45 15.43 -15.60
CA LEU A 297 -18.09 15.24 -14.29
C LEU A 297 -19.58 15.67 -14.28
N ASP A 298 -19.93 16.67 -15.10
CA ASP A 298 -21.30 17.17 -15.23
C ASP A 298 -22.22 16.19 -15.99
N SER A 299 -21.71 15.52 -17.04
CA SER A 299 -22.46 14.50 -17.79
C SER A 299 -22.73 13.25 -16.94
N ALA A 300 -21.81 12.90 -16.04
CA ALA A 300 -21.96 11.80 -15.09
C ALA A 300 -23.02 12.07 -14.01
N LEU A 301 -23.06 13.30 -13.49
CA LEU A 301 -24.10 13.73 -12.54
C LEU A 301 -25.49 13.68 -13.20
N GLN A 302 -25.59 14.07 -14.48
CA GLN A 302 -26.83 14.06 -15.24
C GLN A 302 -27.35 12.66 -15.55
N CYS A 303 -26.47 11.66 -15.71
CA CYS A 303 -26.87 10.26 -15.92
C CYS A 303 -27.39 9.58 -14.64
N LEU A 304 -26.93 10.01 -13.47
CA LEU A 304 -27.35 9.47 -12.17
C LEU A 304 -28.69 10.07 -11.70
N GLU A 305 -28.99 11.32 -12.09
CA GLU A 305 -30.27 11.98 -11.78
C GLU A 305 -31.48 11.29 -12.43
N VAL A 306 -31.28 10.56 -13.53
CA VAL A 306 -32.37 9.97 -14.33
C VAL A 306 -32.76 8.55 -13.87
N LYS A 307 -32.11 7.98 -12.84
CA LYS A 307 -32.30 6.56 -12.47
C LYS A 307 -32.92 6.26 -11.11
N MET A 308 -33.50 7.25 -10.41
CA MET A 308 -34.29 7.02 -9.20
C MET A 308 -35.71 7.61 -9.26
N GLU A 309 -36.39 7.43 -10.40
CA GLU A 309 -37.85 7.44 -10.44
C GLU A 309 -38.33 6.00 -10.66
N GLY A 310 -38.58 5.29 -9.57
CA GLY A 310 -38.98 3.89 -9.59
C GLY A 310 -39.51 3.41 -8.24
N GLU A 311 -40.82 3.61 -8.07
CA GLU A 311 -41.73 2.81 -7.24
C GLU A 311 -41.68 2.97 -5.70
N SER A 312 -42.47 3.92 -5.19
CA SER A 312 -43.35 3.64 -4.05
C SER A 312 -44.58 4.56 -4.08
N SER A 313 -45.70 4.00 -3.62
CA SER A 313 -47.09 4.45 -3.79
C SER A 313 -47.41 5.86 -3.31
N ALA A 314 -48.29 6.53 -4.05
CA ALA A 314 -48.73 7.93 -3.92
C ALA A 314 -49.55 8.29 -2.66
N ASP A 315 -49.48 7.51 -1.57
CA ASP A 315 -50.31 7.72 -0.37
C ASP A 315 -49.50 8.19 0.87
N ASP A 316 -48.16 8.27 0.77
CA ASP A 316 -47.26 8.73 1.86
C ASP A 316 -46.70 10.16 1.63
N MET A 317 -47.20 10.85 0.60
CA MET A 317 -46.69 12.15 0.11
C MET A 317 -47.13 13.38 0.92
N LEU A 318 -47.64 13.24 2.15
CA LEU A 318 -48.10 14.39 2.95
C LEU A 318 -47.33 14.71 4.24
N GLU A 319 -46.32 13.93 4.64
CA GLU A 319 -45.55 14.23 5.89
C GLU A 319 -44.13 14.80 5.68
N THR A 320 -43.63 14.92 4.45
CA THR A 320 -42.24 15.37 4.22
C THR A 320 -42.16 16.78 3.61
N MET A 321 -42.48 17.81 4.38
CA MET A 321 -42.23 19.22 4.02
C MET A 321 -41.69 20.05 5.20
N THR A 322 -41.04 19.41 6.18
CA THR A 322 -40.42 20.12 7.31
C THR A 322 -38.90 20.00 7.23
N ALA A 323 -38.21 21.14 7.09
CA ALA A 323 -36.74 21.18 7.07
C ALA A 323 -36.15 20.54 8.33
N PRO A 324 -35.04 19.79 8.23
CA PRO A 324 -34.44 19.11 9.37
C PRO A 324 -33.93 20.12 10.41
N GLU A 325 -34.36 19.98 11.67
CA GLU A 325 -33.89 20.77 12.81
C GLU A 325 -32.97 19.93 13.70
N LEU A 326 -31.79 20.47 14.04
CA LEU A 326 -30.88 19.85 15.00
C LEU A 326 -31.05 20.47 16.37
N HIS A 327 -31.13 19.67 17.43
CA HIS A 327 -31.17 20.19 18.80
C HIS A 327 -30.22 19.44 19.74
N ASP A 328 -29.43 20.18 20.51
CA ASP A 328 -28.52 19.58 21.49
C ASP A 328 -28.11 20.56 22.61
N TYR A 329 -27.60 20.04 23.73
CA TYR A 329 -27.00 20.83 24.79
C TYR A 329 -25.53 21.11 24.49
N LEU A 330 -25.18 22.37 24.20
CA LEU A 330 -23.81 22.77 23.91
C LEU A 330 -23.31 23.81 24.92
N LYS A 331 -21.99 23.87 25.10
CA LYS A 331 -21.31 24.86 25.94
C LYS A 331 -20.81 26.02 25.08
N ILE A 332 -21.28 27.24 25.34
CA ILE A 332 -20.86 28.46 24.61
C ILE A 332 -19.90 29.31 25.43
N PHE A 333 -18.91 29.90 24.76
CA PHE A 333 -17.99 30.89 25.31
C PHE A 333 -17.84 32.07 24.34
N ARG A 334 -17.78 33.29 24.90
CA ARG A 334 -17.54 34.53 24.15
C ARG A 334 -16.44 35.35 24.81
N PRO A 335 -15.34 35.66 24.12
CA PRO A 335 -14.31 36.53 24.66
C PRO A 335 -14.82 37.97 24.71
N LYS A 336 -14.97 38.54 25.91
CA LYS A 336 -15.16 40.00 26.10
C LYS A 336 -13.88 40.60 26.67
N ARG A 337 -13.43 41.73 26.12
CA ARG A 337 -12.18 42.43 26.47
C ARG A 337 -12.01 42.79 27.96
N LEU A 338 -13.07 42.72 28.78
CA LEU A 338 -13.07 43.21 30.17
C LEU A 338 -13.67 42.25 31.22
N THR A 339 -14.16 41.06 30.85
CA THR A 339 -14.61 40.04 31.85
C THR A 339 -14.45 38.61 31.34
N LEU A 340 -13.74 37.77 32.10
CA LEU A 340 -13.63 36.32 31.87
C LEU A 340 -14.88 35.62 32.41
N LYS A 341 -15.88 35.36 31.57
CA LYS A 341 -16.94 34.40 31.89
C LYS A 341 -16.65 33.09 31.17
N GLY A 342 -16.49 32.00 31.91
CA GLY A 342 -16.24 30.66 31.37
C GLY A 342 -17.41 30.08 30.55
N TYR A 343 -17.21 28.87 30.03
CA TYR A 343 -18.21 28.14 29.25
C TYR A 343 -19.53 27.97 30.02
N LYS A 344 -20.64 28.22 29.34
CA LYS A 344 -22.00 28.02 29.88
C LYS A 344 -22.80 27.10 28.97
N GLN A 345 -23.52 26.16 29.56
CA GLN A 345 -24.34 25.19 28.83
C GLN A 345 -25.73 25.77 28.55
N TYR A 346 -26.18 25.60 27.30
CA TYR A 346 -27.49 26.05 26.82
C TYR A 346 -28.07 25.00 25.86
N TRP A 347 -29.38 25.06 25.62
CA TRP A 347 -30.05 24.25 24.60
C TRP A 347 -29.97 24.96 23.25
N PHE A 348 -29.38 24.33 22.24
CA PHE A 348 -29.22 24.88 20.90
C PHE A 348 -30.23 24.28 19.95
N THR A 349 -30.72 25.11 19.03
CA THR A 349 -31.55 24.72 17.89
C THR A 349 -30.88 25.25 16.64
N PHE A 350 -30.54 24.36 15.72
CA PHE A 350 -30.07 24.71 14.40
C PHE A 350 -31.19 24.45 13.40
N LYS A 351 -31.63 25.51 12.72
CA LYS A 351 -32.65 25.46 11.69
C LYS A 351 -32.17 26.28 10.50
N ASP A 352 -32.17 25.63 9.34
CA ASP A 352 -31.69 26.17 8.05
C ASP A 352 -30.23 26.67 8.11
N THR A 353 -30.06 27.98 8.28
CA THR A 353 -28.75 28.66 8.37
C THR A 353 -28.62 29.49 9.64
N THR A 354 -29.50 29.25 10.62
CA THR A 354 -29.57 30.00 11.87
C THR A 354 -29.37 29.10 13.07
N ILE A 355 -28.51 29.54 13.99
CA ILE A 355 -28.37 28.94 15.31
C ILE A 355 -29.12 29.81 16.32
N SER A 356 -30.01 29.20 17.08
CA SER A 356 -30.71 29.81 18.21
C SER A 356 -30.37 29.04 19.48
N TYR A 357 -30.26 29.72 20.63
CA TYR A 357 -30.08 29.01 21.90
C TYR A 357 -30.95 29.54 23.04
N TYR A 358 -31.28 28.65 23.96
CA TYR A 358 -32.25 28.79 25.04
C TYR A 358 -31.66 28.32 26.37
N LYS A 359 -32.26 28.75 27.48
CA LYS A 359 -31.77 28.37 28.82
C LYS A 359 -31.96 26.88 29.09
N SER A 360 -33.06 26.30 28.62
CA SER A 360 -33.36 24.88 28.69
C SER A 360 -34.26 24.46 27.53
N LYS A 361 -34.45 23.14 27.36
CA LYS A 361 -35.30 22.57 26.30
C LYS A 361 -36.76 22.99 26.45
N GLU A 362 -37.26 23.13 27.68
CA GLU A 362 -38.64 23.51 27.98
C GLU A 362 -38.94 24.98 27.62
N GLU A 363 -37.89 25.80 27.49
CA GLU A 363 -37.98 27.20 27.06
C GLU A 363 -37.74 27.39 25.56
N SER A 364 -37.56 26.31 24.78
CA SER A 364 -37.34 26.40 23.33
C SER A 364 -38.54 26.94 22.55
N SER A 365 -39.74 26.93 23.16
CA SER A 365 -40.96 27.52 22.62
C SER A 365 -41.09 29.03 22.85
N LYS A 366 -40.16 29.65 23.60
CA LYS A 366 -40.10 31.10 23.86
C LYS A 366 -39.14 31.78 22.89
N GLU A 367 -39.01 33.12 22.97
CA GLU A 367 -38.00 33.84 22.20
C GLU A 367 -36.57 33.36 22.56
N PRO A 368 -35.70 33.12 21.56
CA PRO A 368 -34.34 32.66 21.82
C PRO A 368 -33.53 33.73 22.55
N ILE A 369 -32.60 33.30 23.43
CA ILE A 369 -31.68 34.23 24.11
C ILE A 369 -30.89 35.03 23.08
N GLN A 370 -30.50 34.36 21.99
CA GLN A 370 -29.94 35.00 20.81
C GLN A 370 -30.10 34.08 19.61
N GLN A 371 -30.37 34.70 18.46
CA GLN A 371 -30.33 34.06 17.15
C GLN A 371 -29.13 34.60 16.37
N MET A 372 -28.38 33.71 15.73
CA MET A 372 -27.22 34.07 14.90
C MET A 372 -27.35 33.43 13.52
N ASN A 373 -27.13 34.23 12.49
CA ASN A 373 -27.16 33.77 11.09
C ASN A 373 -25.73 33.41 10.67
N LEU A 374 -25.57 32.20 10.12
CA LEU A 374 -24.27 31.67 9.70
C LEU A 374 -23.91 32.01 8.26
N LYS A 375 -24.77 32.73 7.51
CA LYS A 375 -24.43 33.17 6.15
C LYS A 375 -23.17 34.05 6.17
N GLY A 376 -22.11 33.57 5.52
CA GLY A 376 -20.81 34.25 5.49
C GLY A 376 -19.95 34.08 6.75
N CYS A 377 -20.29 33.12 7.63
CA CYS A 377 -19.50 32.81 8.82
C CYS A 377 -18.28 31.95 8.46
N GLU A 378 -17.11 32.31 9.00
CA GLU A 378 -15.94 31.43 8.96
C GLU A 378 -15.97 30.47 10.16
N VAL A 379 -15.79 29.18 9.89
CA VAL A 379 -15.85 28.12 10.90
C VAL A 379 -14.52 27.41 10.97
N ALA A 380 -13.91 27.38 12.16
CA ALA A 380 -12.64 26.71 12.41
C ALA A 380 -12.79 25.67 13.55
N PRO A 381 -12.55 24.38 13.28
CA PRO A 381 -12.57 23.35 14.32
C PRO A 381 -11.29 23.41 15.19
N ASP A 382 -11.45 23.20 16.50
CA ASP A 382 -10.39 23.08 17.51
C ASP A 382 -10.62 21.77 18.26
N VAL A 383 -10.12 20.68 17.66
CA VAL A 383 -10.38 19.30 18.07
C VAL A 383 -9.10 18.65 18.60
N SER A 384 -9.14 18.15 19.83
CA SER A 384 -8.12 17.27 20.41
C SER A 384 -8.81 16.04 20.98
N VAL A 385 -8.66 14.90 20.28
CA VAL A 385 -9.23 13.61 20.66
C VAL A 385 -8.58 13.10 21.96
N ALA A 386 -7.26 13.25 22.09
CA ALA A 386 -6.51 12.87 23.30
C ALA A 386 -6.88 13.72 24.53
N GLY A 387 -7.36 14.95 24.34
CA GLY A 387 -7.74 15.87 25.42
C GLY A 387 -9.26 16.01 25.66
N GLN A 388 -10.10 15.20 25.01
CA GLN A 388 -11.58 15.34 25.03
C GLN A 388 -12.05 16.79 24.79
N LYS A 389 -11.41 17.45 23.81
CA LYS A 389 -11.71 18.84 23.44
C LYS A 389 -12.31 18.85 22.04
N PHE A 390 -13.61 19.09 21.96
CA PHE A 390 -14.35 19.22 20.70
C PHE A 390 -14.93 20.63 20.63
N CYS A 391 -14.10 21.60 20.24
CA CYS A 391 -14.49 23.00 20.14
C CYS A 391 -14.67 23.42 18.67
N ILE A 392 -15.65 24.27 18.41
CA ILE A 392 -15.92 24.89 17.12
C ILE A 392 -15.85 26.40 17.33
N ARG A 393 -14.98 27.07 16.58
CA ARG A 393 -14.86 28.52 16.56
C ARG A 393 -15.63 29.08 15.39
N LEU A 394 -16.58 29.96 15.68
CA LEU A 394 -17.43 30.65 14.71
C LEU A 394 -17.04 32.14 14.67
N LEU A 395 -16.77 32.66 13.49
CA LEU A 395 -16.55 34.08 13.22
C LEU A 395 -17.73 34.59 12.39
N ILE A 396 -18.66 35.27 13.04
CA ILE A 396 -19.94 35.68 12.45
C ILE A 396 -19.85 37.16 12.06
N PRO A 397 -20.04 37.52 10.78
CA PRO A 397 -20.02 38.92 10.35
C PRO A 397 -21.22 39.67 10.96
N GLY A 398 -20.93 40.75 11.70
CA GLY A 398 -21.93 41.62 12.31
C GLY A 398 -21.70 43.10 11.97
N PRO A 399 -22.68 43.98 12.24
CA PRO A 399 -22.61 45.40 11.92
C PRO A 399 -21.48 46.16 12.66
N GLU A 400 -20.99 45.61 13.78
CA GLU A 400 -19.90 46.18 14.58
C GLU A 400 -18.54 45.47 14.35
N GLY A 401 -18.45 44.56 13.38
CA GLY A 401 -17.28 43.73 13.10
C GLY A 401 -17.55 42.22 13.20
N MET A 402 -16.48 41.41 13.23
CA MET A 402 -16.59 39.95 13.36
C MET A 402 -16.88 39.56 14.82
N ASN A 403 -18.00 38.86 15.05
CA ASN A 403 -18.34 38.29 16.35
C ASN A 403 -17.74 36.88 16.48
N GLU A 404 -16.83 36.72 17.43
CA GLU A 404 -16.19 35.43 17.73
C GLU A 404 -16.99 34.66 18.80
N VAL A 405 -17.36 33.42 18.49
CA VAL A 405 -18.11 32.52 19.37
C VAL A 405 -17.46 31.15 19.39
N TYR A 406 -17.32 30.57 20.58
CA TYR A 406 -16.79 29.21 20.76
C TYR A 406 -17.90 28.30 21.24
N LEU A 407 -18.17 27.23 20.49
CA LEU A 407 -19.08 26.15 20.89
C LEU A 407 -18.25 24.93 21.27
N ARG A 408 -18.59 24.27 22.37
CA ARG A 408 -17.96 23.03 22.81
C ARG A 408 -19.00 21.92 22.94
N CYS A 409 -18.72 20.81 22.26
CA CYS A 409 -19.53 19.60 22.28
C CYS A 409 -18.99 18.61 23.33
N GLU A 410 -19.85 17.76 23.91
CA GLU A 410 -19.45 16.74 24.89
C GLU A 410 -19.00 15.42 24.23
N HIS A 411 -19.47 15.12 23.03
CA HIS A 411 -19.16 13.88 22.30
C HIS A 411 -18.66 14.13 20.87
N TYR A 412 -17.82 13.20 20.37
CA TYR A 412 -17.23 13.21 19.03
C TYR A 412 -18.30 13.25 17.91
N VAL A 413 -19.45 12.61 18.14
CA VAL A 413 -20.54 12.44 17.16
C VAL A 413 -21.18 13.78 16.74
N CYS A 414 -21.19 14.81 17.59
CA CYS A 414 -21.84 16.09 17.28
C CYS A 414 -20.96 17.06 16.44
N SER A 415 -19.65 16.83 16.34
CA SER A 415 -18.73 17.74 15.63
C SER A 415 -18.67 17.53 14.11
N GLY A 416 -19.18 16.40 13.60
CA GLY A 416 -19.16 16.04 12.18
C GLY A 416 -20.18 16.78 11.31
N GLN A 417 -21.12 17.51 11.91
CA GLN A 417 -22.27 18.08 11.21
C GLN A 417 -22.13 19.56 10.80
N PHE A 418 -20.98 20.20 11.03
CA PHE A 418 -20.73 21.59 10.68
C PHE A 418 -19.60 21.71 9.63
N ARG A 419 -19.97 21.68 8.34
CA ARG A 419 -19.14 22.18 7.23
C ARG A 419 -19.96 23.17 6.39
N PRO A 420 -19.64 24.48 6.40
CA PRO A 420 -20.48 25.49 5.76
C PRO A 420 -19.89 25.98 4.44
N ASN A 421 -19.50 25.10 3.52
CA ASN A 421 -19.17 25.51 2.14
C ASN A 421 -19.28 24.43 1.06
N GLU A 422 -19.90 23.29 1.37
CA GLU A 422 -20.40 22.36 0.36
C GLU A 422 -21.85 22.08 0.70
N SER A 423 -22.70 22.10 -0.31
CA SER A 423 -24.12 21.77 -0.26
C SER A 423 -24.35 20.61 0.70
N ILE A 424 -25.01 20.88 1.82
CA ILE A 424 -25.32 19.86 2.83
C ILE A 424 -26.33 18.91 2.20
N THR A 425 -25.84 17.81 1.66
CA THR A 425 -26.63 16.64 1.32
C THR A 425 -26.67 15.74 2.55
N TRP A 426 -27.85 15.57 3.13
CA TRP A 426 -28.08 14.59 4.20
C TRP A 426 -28.55 13.27 3.57
N GLN A 427 -27.84 12.18 3.86
CA GLN A 427 -28.41 10.83 3.90
C GLN A 427 -28.70 10.49 5.36
#